data_AF-X1H7V5-F1
#
_entry.id   AF-X1H7V5-F1
#
_cell.length_a   1.000
_cell.length_b   1.000
_cell.length_c   1.000
_cell.angle_alpha   90.00
_cell.angle_beta   90.00
_cell.angle_gamma   90.00
#
_symmetry.space_group_name_H-M   'P 1'
#
loop_
_entity.id
_entity.type
_entity.pdbx_description
1 polymer ?
#
loop_
_entity_poly.entity_id
_entity_poly.type
_entity_poly.pdbx_seq_one_letter_code
_entity_poly.pdbx_strand_id
1 'polypeptide(L)'
;KALWAQFGGMLVLAIGGLIVGLSRRRFVVLVALILLFVSHSLFHFMDIHQIYIGLARFNLFLFAPLAVLAIWFIVWLAGKSRPALVGVGIMCLFVNVALSPIAITGEKKPTWASPNSIRHTEHYFPFEDAVKWLKTHRTNWPVLIGGSYYSSPATWYFAKANYPPRFSLIKLKWKMPYMDGLKKTITYAHKTGYPLVLWHKMEGGPTLTDEEKSILGYQTVKVFTNRYLSLVLYQTQSLPRQSAGKAKK
;
A
#
# COMPACT_ATOMS: atom_id res chain seq x y z
N LYS A 1 18.08 5.37 -4.49
CA LYS A 1 17.28 5.01 -3.27
C LYS A 1 16.36 3.81 -3.52
N ALA A 2 15.50 3.82 -4.55
CA ALA A 2 14.58 2.71 -4.84
C ALA A 2 15.29 1.37 -5.12
N LEU A 3 16.32 1.36 -5.97
CA LEU A 3 17.12 0.15 -6.26
C LEU A 3 17.77 -0.46 -5.02
N TRP A 4 18.33 0.39 -4.14
CA TRP A 4 18.91 -0.07 -2.87
C TRP A 4 17.85 -0.67 -1.94
N ALA A 5 16.66 -0.06 -1.88
CA ALA A 5 15.57 -0.58 -1.07
C ALA A 5 15.02 -1.94 -1.59
N GLN A 6 15.17 -2.23 -2.88
CA GLN A 6 14.71 -3.49 -3.48
C GLN A 6 15.77 -4.59 -3.48
N PHE A 7 17.01 -4.28 -3.85
CA PHE A 7 18.06 -5.27 -4.06
C PHE A 7 19.09 -5.33 -2.92
N GLY A 8 19.15 -4.30 -2.07
CA GLY A 8 19.99 -4.29 -0.87
C GLY A 8 21.42 -4.77 -1.10
N GLY A 9 21.84 -5.76 -0.31
CA GLY A 9 23.18 -6.36 -0.38
C GLY A 9 23.53 -7.01 -1.72
N MET A 10 22.54 -7.39 -2.53
CA MET A 10 22.76 -7.96 -3.86
C MET A 10 23.49 -6.99 -4.80
N LEU A 11 23.27 -5.67 -4.64
CA LEU A 11 23.99 -4.66 -5.40
C LEU A 11 25.49 -4.66 -5.09
N VAL A 12 25.86 -4.86 -3.81
CA VAL A 12 27.26 -4.95 -3.39
C VAL A 12 27.93 -6.16 -4.01
N LEU A 13 27.25 -7.31 -3.99
CA LEU A 13 27.74 -8.53 -4.63
C LEU A 13 27.88 -8.36 -6.15
N ALA A 14 26.92 -7.70 -6.78
CA ALA A 14 26.96 -7.42 -8.21
C ALA A 14 28.13 -6.51 -8.62
N ILE A 15 28.46 -5.49 -7.82
CA ILE A 15 29.65 -4.65 -8.03
C ILE A 15 30.93 -5.49 -7.94
N GLY A 16 31.04 -6.35 -6.92
CA GLY A 16 32.14 -7.31 -6.83
C GLY A 16 32.22 -8.22 -8.06
N GLY A 17 31.07 -8.65 -8.57
CA GLY A 17 30.92 -9.46 -9.77
C GLY A 17 31.40 -8.79 -11.03
N LEU A 18 31.10 -7.50 -11.17
CA LEU A 18 31.57 -6.66 -12.27
C LEU A 18 33.10 -6.57 -12.28
N ILE A 19 33.71 -6.34 -11.12
CA ILE A 19 35.19 -6.30 -10.98
C ILE A 19 35.81 -7.65 -11.35
N VAL A 20 35.23 -8.75 -10.88
CA VAL A 20 35.66 -10.11 -11.25
C VAL A 20 35.51 -10.34 -12.75
N GLY A 21 34.40 -9.93 -13.35
CA GLY A 21 34.17 -10.03 -14.79
C GLY A 21 35.22 -9.26 -15.61
N LEU A 22 35.57 -8.04 -15.18
CA LEU A 22 36.57 -7.19 -15.84
C LEU A 22 37.96 -7.82 -15.75
N SER A 23 38.36 -8.30 -14.56
CA SER A 23 39.65 -8.96 -14.36
C SER A 23 39.78 -10.26 -15.18
N ARG A 24 38.68 -10.96 -15.45
CA ARG A 24 38.61 -12.16 -16.30
C ARG A 24 38.33 -11.86 -17.77
N ARG A 25 38.37 -10.58 -18.19
CA ARG A 25 38.17 -10.13 -19.58
C ARG A 25 36.87 -10.64 -20.23
N ARG A 26 35.79 -10.81 -19.45
CA ARG A 26 34.47 -11.26 -19.93
C ARG A 26 33.67 -10.12 -20.59
N PHE A 27 34.31 -9.35 -21.47
CA PHE A 27 33.79 -8.07 -21.97
C PHE A 27 32.44 -8.18 -22.68
N VAL A 28 32.26 -9.18 -23.55
CA VAL A 28 31.01 -9.35 -24.31
C VAL A 28 29.80 -9.48 -23.37
N VAL A 29 29.91 -10.35 -22.36
CA VAL A 29 28.84 -10.57 -21.39
C VAL A 29 28.63 -9.32 -20.54
N LEU A 30 29.72 -8.67 -20.08
CA LEU A 30 29.62 -7.43 -19.30
C LEU A 30 28.91 -6.31 -20.07
N VAL A 31 29.23 -6.12 -21.34
CA VAL A 31 28.57 -5.13 -22.19
C VAL A 31 27.08 -5.43 -22.29
N ALA A 32 26.70 -6.69 -22.53
CA ALA A 32 25.29 -7.09 -22.57
C ALA A 32 24.54 -6.80 -21.24
N LEU A 33 25.16 -7.13 -20.10
CA LEU A 33 24.59 -6.88 -18.77
C LEU A 33 24.44 -5.39 -18.46
N ILE A 34 25.45 -4.58 -18.84
CA ILE A 34 25.44 -3.13 -18.67
C ILE A 34 24.37 -2.50 -19.57
N LEU A 35 24.28 -2.91 -20.84
CA LEU A 35 23.25 -2.42 -21.76
C LEU A 35 21.85 -2.73 -21.24
N LEU A 36 21.64 -3.90 -20.64
CA LEU A 36 20.35 -4.26 -20.05
C LEU A 36 20.02 -3.38 -18.83
N PHE A 37 20.99 -3.12 -17.96
CA PHE A 37 20.84 -2.19 -16.84
C PHE A 37 20.52 -0.75 -17.31
N VAL A 38 21.25 -0.25 -18.31
CA VAL A 38 21.07 1.09 -18.87
C VAL A 38 19.70 1.21 -19.57
N SER A 39 19.33 0.24 -20.39
CA SER A 39 18.03 0.23 -21.09
C SER A 39 16.87 0.26 -20.11
N HIS A 40 16.98 -0.51 -19.03
CA HIS A 40 15.98 -0.53 -17.97
C HIS A 40 15.93 0.79 -17.18
N SER A 41 17.09 1.39 -16.89
CA SER A 41 17.17 2.70 -16.23
C SER A 41 16.56 3.80 -17.09
N LEU A 42 16.81 3.79 -18.40
CA LEU A 42 16.23 4.70 -19.37
C LEU A 42 14.71 4.52 -19.48
N PHE A 43 14.23 3.27 -19.50
CA PHE A 43 12.80 2.96 -19.48
C PHE A 43 12.11 3.62 -18.28
N HIS A 44 12.66 3.46 -17.07
CA HIS A 44 12.09 4.10 -15.88
C HIS A 44 12.23 5.63 -15.89
N PHE A 45 13.31 6.17 -16.44
CA PHE A 45 13.46 7.62 -16.60
C PHE A 45 12.37 8.20 -17.51
N MET A 46 12.05 7.53 -18.61
CA MET A 46 10.96 7.92 -19.50
C MET A 46 9.59 7.74 -18.84
N ASP A 47 9.40 6.67 -18.06
CA ASP A 47 8.14 6.35 -17.37
C ASP A 47 7.83 7.33 -16.22
N ILE A 48 8.82 7.98 -15.61
CA ILE A 48 8.60 9.00 -14.56
C ILE A 48 7.68 10.14 -15.06
N HIS A 49 7.67 10.43 -16.36
CA HIS A 49 6.86 11.48 -16.96
C HIS A 49 5.48 11.01 -17.45
N GLN A 50 5.22 9.70 -17.52
CA GLN A 50 3.93 9.14 -17.95
C GLN A 50 3.26 8.44 -16.78
N ILE A 51 2.05 8.88 -16.42
CA ILE A 51 1.48 8.71 -15.08
C ILE A 51 1.19 7.23 -14.67
N TYR A 52 1.44 6.20 -15.49
CA TYR A 52 1.29 4.79 -15.10
C TYR A 52 2.15 3.80 -15.90
N ILE A 53 2.59 2.72 -15.20
CA ILE A 53 2.74 1.29 -15.62
C ILE A 53 4.12 0.65 -15.34
N GLY A 54 5.20 1.39 -15.05
CA GLY A 54 6.47 0.83 -14.56
C GLY A 54 6.42 0.25 -13.14
N LEU A 55 5.42 -0.58 -12.85
CA LEU A 55 5.22 -1.36 -11.62
C LEU A 55 6.50 -2.11 -11.24
N ALA A 56 6.60 -2.44 -9.95
CA ALA A 56 7.65 -3.27 -9.35
C ALA A 56 8.07 -4.52 -10.16
N ARG A 57 7.19 -4.99 -11.06
CA ARG A 57 7.42 -6.08 -12.03
C ARG A 57 8.58 -5.83 -12.99
N PHE A 58 8.85 -4.59 -13.39
CA PHE A 58 9.97 -4.32 -14.29
C PHE A 58 11.32 -4.38 -13.58
N ASN A 59 11.38 -4.11 -12.27
CA ASN A 59 12.62 -4.29 -11.51
C ASN A 59 13.07 -5.75 -11.52
N LEU A 60 12.17 -6.73 -11.72
CA LEU A 60 12.54 -8.13 -11.91
C LEU A 60 13.49 -8.34 -13.10
N PHE A 61 13.45 -7.48 -14.12
CA PHE A 61 14.40 -7.53 -15.23
C PHE A 61 15.82 -7.12 -14.82
N LEU A 62 15.99 -6.28 -13.80
CA LEU A 62 17.30 -6.00 -13.20
C LEU A 62 17.81 -7.14 -12.32
N PHE A 63 16.93 -8.02 -11.83
CA PHE A 63 17.36 -9.13 -11.01
C PHE A 63 18.32 -10.06 -11.76
N ALA A 64 18.00 -10.41 -13.02
CA ALA A 64 18.83 -11.30 -13.83
C ALA A 64 20.29 -10.83 -13.97
N PRO A 65 20.58 -9.58 -14.42
CA PRO A 65 21.96 -9.14 -14.55
C PRO A 65 22.67 -8.99 -13.20
N LEU A 66 21.97 -8.53 -12.17
CA LEU A 66 22.53 -8.45 -10.82
C LEU A 66 22.87 -9.84 -10.26
N ALA A 67 22.03 -10.85 -10.53
CA ALA A 67 22.23 -12.22 -10.08
C ALA A 67 23.46 -12.85 -10.74
N VAL A 68 23.61 -12.68 -12.05
CA VAL A 68 24.78 -13.20 -12.78
C VAL A 68 26.07 -12.61 -12.21
N LEU A 69 26.13 -11.30 -12.01
CA LEU A 69 27.30 -10.64 -11.43
C LEU A 69 27.54 -11.11 -9.98
N ALA A 70 26.50 -11.15 -9.14
CA ALA A 70 26.63 -11.62 -7.76
C ALA A 70 27.16 -13.06 -7.68
N ILE A 71 26.69 -13.96 -8.56
CA ILE A 71 27.18 -15.34 -8.64
C ILE A 71 28.65 -15.37 -9.03
N TRP A 72 29.08 -14.58 -10.02
CA TRP A 72 30.49 -14.52 -10.41
C TRP A 72 31.39 -14.12 -9.23
N PHE A 73 30.96 -13.16 -8.42
CA PHE A 73 31.68 -12.77 -7.22
C PHE A 73 31.73 -13.89 -6.18
N ILE A 74 30.59 -14.52 -5.90
CA ILE A 74 30.48 -15.62 -4.92
C ILE A 74 31.38 -16.79 -5.33
N VAL A 75 31.35 -17.21 -6.59
CA VAL A 75 32.18 -18.31 -7.11
C VAL A 75 33.66 -17.95 -7.03
N TRP A 76 34.03 -16.72 -7.40
CA TRP A 76 35.41 -16.25 -7.27
C TRP A 76 35.89 -16.24 -5.82
N LEU A 77 35.05 -15.75 -4.90
CA LEU A 77 35.38 -15.65 -3.48
C LEU A 77 35.48 -17.04 -2.84
N ALA A 78 34.58 -17.96 -3.20
CA ALA A 78 34.61 -19.35 -2.74
C ALA A 78 35.92 -20.06 -3.13
N GLY A 79 36.45 -19.77 -4.32
CA GLY A 79 37.74 -20.29 -4.77
C GLY A 79 38.96 -19.65 -4.11
N LYS A 80 38.79 -18.50 -3.42
CA LYS A 80 39.91 -17.73 -2.83
C LYS A 80 39.97 -17.81 -1.30
N SER A 81 38.83 -17.72 -0.62
CA SER A 81 38.77 -17.72 0.85
C SER A 81 37.39 -18.12 1.38
N ARG A 82 37.31 -19.30 2.01
CA ARG A 82 36.09 -19.75 2.70
C ARG A 82 35.67 -18.81 3.84
N PRO A 83 36.57 -18.32 4.72
CA PRO A 83 36.19 -17.36 5.76
C PRO A 83 35.58 -16.07 5.19
N ALA A 84 36.15 -15.54 4.10
CA ALA A 84 35.62 -14.33 3.46
C ALA A 84 34.22 -14.57 2.87
N LEU A 85 33.98 -15.74 2.26
CA LEU A 85 32.65 -16.12 1.77
C LEU A 85 31.61 -16.15 2.90
N VAL A 86 31.96 -16.77 4.04
CA VAL A 86 31.08 -16.81 5.22
C VAL A 86 30.80 -15.40 5.74
N GLY A 87 31.82 -14.55 5.85
CA GLY A 87 31.67 -13.16 6.27
C GLY A 87 30.73 -12.37 5.35
N VAL A 88 30.85 -12.53 4.03
CA VAL A 88 29.94 -11.93 3.06
C VAL A 88 28.51 -12.45 3.20
N GLY A 89 28.34 -13.76 3.44
CA GLY A 89 27.02 -14.35 3.71
C GLY A 89 26.35 -13.77 4.94
N ILE A 90 27.08 -13.67 6.06
CA ILE A 90 26.61 -13.06 7.31
C ILE A 90 26.24 -11.60 7.09
N MET A 91 27.09 -10.82 6.42
CA MET A 91 26.81 -9.42 6.09
C MET A 91 25.53 -9.28 5.25
N CYS A 92 25.35 -10.13 4.22
CA CYS A 92 24.14 -10.11 3.40
C CYS A 92 22.89 -10.43 4.22
N LEU A 93 22.98 -11.35 5.18
CA LEU A 93 21.88 -11.68 6.08
C LEU A 93 21.52 -10.47 6.96
N PHE A 94 22.51 -9.82 7.58
CA PHE A 94 22.27 -8.62 8.38
C PHE A 94 21.66 -7.47 7.56
N VAL A 95 22.18 -7.22 6.36
CA VAL A 95 21.63 -6.20 5.46
C VAL A 95 20.19 -6.55 5.05
N ASN A 96 19.91 -7.81 4.72
CA ASN A 96 18.55 -8.24 4.39
C ASN A 96 17.61 -8.14 5.59
N VAL A 97 18.04 -8.47 6.81
CA VAL A 97 17.23 -8.29 8.03
C VAL A 97 16.98 -6.81 8.30
N ALA A 98 18.01 -5.95 8.18
CA ALA A 98 17.89 -4.52 8.39
C ALA A 98 17.00 -3.82 7.35
N LEU A 99 17.05 -4.27 6.10
CA LEU A 99 16.18 -3.81 5.02
C LEU A 99 14.83 -4.53 4.99
N SER A 100 14.72 -5.65 5.72
CA SER A 100 13.51 -6.46 5.73
C SER A 100 12.36 -5.60 6.22
N PRO A 101 11.22 -5.63 5.52
CA PRO A 101 10.04 -4.98 6.00
C PRO A 101 9.43 -5.84 7.12
N ILE A 102 10.17 -6.20 8.17
CA ILE A 102 9.67 -6.98 9.31
C ILE A 102 9.89 -6.14 10.57
N ALA A 103 8.83 -5.88 11.31
CA ALA A 103 8.89 -5.28 12.63
C ALA A 103 9.49 -6.28 13.62
N ILE A 104 10.06 -5.79 14.72
CA ILE A 104 10.59 -6.64 15.81
C ILE A 104 9.52 -7.61 16.34
N THR A 105 8.24 -7.25 16.20
CA THR A 105 7.09 -8.10 16.53
C THR A 105 6.79 -9.20 15.50
N GLY A 106 7.64 -9.41 14.49
CA GLY A 106 7.47 -10.44 13.44
C GLY A 106 6.51 -10.07 12.30
N GLU A 107 5.81 -8.93 12.39
CA GLU A 107 4.86 -8.49 11.37
C GLU A 107 5.56 -7.81 10.19
N LYS A 108 5.05 -8.00 8.98
CA LYS A 108 5.58 -7.26 7.82
C LYS A 108 5.23 -5.76 7.94
N LYS A 109 6.23 -4.89 8.09
CA LYS A 109 6.09 -3.44 7.91
C LYS A 109 5.60 -3.16 6.48
N PRO A 110 4.51 -2.43 6.27
CA PRO A 110 4.07 -2.08 4.93
C PRO A 110 5.01 -1.01 4.31
N THR A 111 6.12 -1.43 3.71
CA THR A 111 7.05 -0.52 3.01
C THR A 111 6.52 -0.06 1.65
N TRP A 112 5.55 -0.77 1.11
CA TRP A 112 4.86 -0.53 -0.15
C TRP A 112 3.53 0.22 0.02
N ALA A 113 3.18 0.56 1.27
CA ALA A 113 1.97 1.27 1.64
C ALA A 113 2.17 2.10 2.92
N SER A 114 3.33 2.71 3.14
CA SER A 114 3.43 3.75 4.18
C SER A 114 2.80 5.03 3.63
N PRO A 115 2.26 5.94 4.46
CA PRO A 115 1.79 7.25 4.00
C PRO A 115 2.83 8.00 3.14
N ASN A 116 4.12 7.65 3.32
CA ASN A 116 5.27 8.22 2.64
C ASN A 116 5.81 7.37 1.45
N SER A 117 5.24 6.19 1.15
CA SER A 117 5.70 5.32 0.05
C SER A 117 4.57 4.98 -0.92
N ILE A 118 4.50 5.77 -1.99
CA ILE A 118 3.95 5.48 -3.33
C ILE A 118 2.65 4.63 -3.39
N ARG A 119 1.55 5.36 -3.63
CA ARG A 119 0.49 5.12 -4.64
C ARG A 119 0.28 3.65 -5.07
N HIS A 120 -0.92 3.15 -4.78
CA HIS A 120 -1.47 1.86 -5.27
C HIS A 120 -0.95 0.63 -4.54
N THR A 121 -1.56 0.29 -3.40
CA THR A 121 -2.20 -1.02 -3.16
C THR A 121 -2.64 -1.12 -1.69
N GLU A 122 -3.79 -1.78 -1.51
CA GLU A 122 -4.25 -2.49 -0.31
C GLU A 122 -3.72 -2.00 1.04
N HIS A 123 -4.33 -0.93 1.53
CA HIS A 123 -4.45 -0.80 2.96
C HIS A 123 -5.55 -1.72 3.48
N TYR A 124 -5.16 -2.58 4.41
CA TYR A 124 -6.02 -3.35 5.32
C TYR A 124 -6.83 -2.43 6.23
N PHE A 125 -7.52 -1.42 5.72
CA PHE A 125 -8.60 -0.82 6.50
C PHE A 125 -9.46 -1.97 7.03
N PRO A 126 -9.89 -1.94 8.31
CA PRO A 126 -10.63 -3.03 8.95
C PRO A 126 -12.06 -3.14 8.41
N PHE A 127 -12.18 -3.33 7.09
CA PHE A 127 -13.41 -3.46 6.34
C PHE A 127 -14.16 -4.72 6.75
N GLU A 128 -13.45 -5.81 7.04
CA GLU A 128 -14.11 -7.03 7.52
C GLU A 128 -14.89 -6.76 8.81
N ASP A 129 -14.29 -6.06 9.78
CA ASP A 129 -14.94 -5.68 11.03
C ASP A 129 -16.06 -4.66 10.80
N ALA A 130 -15.83 -3.66 9.95
CA ALA A 130 -16.82 -2.67 9.60
C ALA A 130 -18.06 -3.30 8.93
N VAL A 131 -17.85 -4.18 7.97
CA VAL A 131 -18.92 -4.86 7.22
C VAL A 131 -19.68 -5.83 8.12
N LYS A 132 -18.99 -6.63 8.95
CA LYS A 132 -19.64 -7.49 9.95
C LYS A 132 -20.52 -6.66 10.89
N TRP A 133 -19.98 -5.55 11.41
CA TRP A 133 -20.73 -4.68 12.30
C TRP A 133 -21.96 -4.06 11.62
N LEU A 134 -21.80 -3.54 10.40
CA LEU A 134 -22.90 -2.98 9.60
C LEU A 134 -23.98 -4.01 9.31
N LYS A 135 -23.61 -5.25 8.96
CA LYS A 135 -24.55 -6.35 8.73
C LYS A 135 -25.40 -6.64 9.96
N THR A 136 -24.79 -6.61 11.15
CA THR A 136 -25.46 -6.92 12.42
C THR A 136 -26.30 -5.75 12.96
N HIS A 137 -25.84 -4.51 12.82
CA HIS A 137 -26.45 -3.36 13.52
C HIS A 137 -27.21 -2.40 12.61
N ARG A 138 -26.93 -2.40 11.30
CA ARG A 138 -27.46 -1.43 10.33
C ARG A 138 -27.79 -2.12 9.01
N THR A 139 -28.45 -3.27 9.09
CA THR A 139 -28.83 -4.08 7.92
C THR A 139 -29.62 -3.25 6.92
N ASN A 140 -29.19 -3.22 5.65
CA ASN A 140 -29.81 -2.51 4.53
C ASN A 140 -29.76 -0.98 4.61
N TRP A 141 -29.03 -0.40 5.58
CA TRP A 141 -28.86 1.05 5.61
C TRP A 141 -27.92 1.49 4.48
N PRO A 142 -28.24 2.57 3.74
CA PRO A 142 -27.34 3.09 2.74
C PRO A 142 -26.05 3.62 3.36
N VAL A 143 -24.91 3.25 2.78
CA VAL A 143 -23.58 3.65 3.27
C VAL A 143 -22.84 4.44 2.21
N LEU A 144 -22.44 5.66 2.54
CA LEU A 144 -21.49 6.40 1.72
C LEU A 144 -20.07 6.11 2.19
N ILE A 145 -19.18 5.79 1.27
CA ILE A 145 -17.78 5.52 1.57
C ILE A 145 -16.92 6.67 1.01
N GLY A 146 -16.12 7.30 1.88
CA GLY A 146 -15.27 8.44 1.53
C GLY A 146 -13.89 8.35 2.19
N GLY A 147 -13.00 9.31 1.90
CA GLY A 147 -11.67 9.39 2.51
C GLY A 147 -10.55 8.77 1.69
N SER A 148 -10.88 8.16 0.55
CA SER A 148 -9.89 7.63 -0.39
C SER A 148 -9.87 8.41 -1.70
N TYR A 149 -8.69 8.49 -2.31
CA TYR A 149 -8.48 9.03 -3.67
C TYR A 149 -8.41 7.91 -4.72
N TYR A 150 -8.69 6.66 -4.33
CA TYR A 150 -8.68 5.46 -5.17
C TYR A 150 -10.03 4.70 -5.03
N SER A 151 -10.27 3.70 -5.87
CA SER A 151 -11.46 2.84 -5.75
C SER A 151 -11.38 1.96 -4.50
N SER A 152 -12.32 2.12 -3.57
CA SER A 152 -12.37 1.31 -2.35
C SER A 152 -12.70 -0.16 -2.66
N PRO A 153 -12.06 -1.14 -1.99
CA PRO A 153 -12.37 -2.56 -2.13
C PRO A 153 -13.67 -2.98 -1.40
N ALA A 154 -14.46 -2.03 -0.90
CA ALA A 154 -15.66 -2.31 -0.11
C ALA A 154 -16.63 -3.31 -0.77
N THR A 155 -16.79 -3.24 -2.09
CA THR A 155 -17.61 -4.19 -2.86
C THR A 155 -17.23 -5.64 -2.61
N TRP A 156 -15.92 -5.94 -2.55
CA TRP A 156 -15.41 -7.28 -2.29
C TRP A 156 -15.75 -7.74 -0.86
N TYR A 157 -15.60 -6.88 0.13
CA TYR A 157 -15.92 -7.21 1.53
C TYR A 157 -17.43 -7.42 1.73
N PHE A 158 -18.26 -6.59 1.10
CA PHE A 158 -19.71 -6.77 1.07
C PHE A 158 -20.13 -8.09 0.45
N ALA A 159 -19.55 -8.45 -0.71
CA ALA A 159 -19.78 -9.74 -1.35
C ALA A 159 -19.32 -10.92 -0.47
N LYS A 160 -18.10 -10.85 0.10
CA LYS A 160 -17.55 -11.88 1.01
C LYS A 160 -18.45 -12.12 2.22
N ALA A 161 -19.05 -11.06 2.77
CA ALA A 161 -19.96 -11.16 3.91
C ALA A 161 -21.40 -11.56 3.55
N ASN A 162 -21.70 -11.78 2.26
CA ASN A 162 -23.07 -11.91 1.73
C ASN A 162 -23.99 -10.79 2.26
N TYR A 163 -23.52 -9.55 2.16
CA TYR A 163 -24.21 -8.35 2.61
C TYR A 163 -24.11 -7.26 1.54
N PRO A 164 -25.13 -7.09 0.68
CA PRO A 164 -25.11 -6.10 -0.38
C PRO A 164 -25.91 -4.83 0.01
N PRO A 165 -25.36 -3.90 0.83
CA PRO A 165 -26.06 -2.64 1.09
C PRO A 165 -26.09 -1.77 -0.17
N ARG A 166 -27.02 -0.83 -0.21
CA ARG A 166 -26.90 0.29 -1.15
C ARG A 166 -25.71 1.14 -0.72
N PHE A 167 -24.66 1.22 -1.53
CA PHE A 167 -23.51 2.06 -1.22
C PHE A 167 -23.09 2.94 -2.39
N SER A 168 -22.35 4.00 -2.08
CA SER A 168 -21.70 4.87 -3.07
C SER A 168 -20.33 5.30 -2.59
N LEU A 169 -19.46 5.62 -3.55
CA LEU A 169 -18.08 6.00 -3.30
C LEU A 169 -17.87 7.46 -3.70
N ILE A 170 -17.31 8.27 -2.80
CA ILE A 170 -16.79 9.59 -3.14
C ILE A 170 -15.28 9.51 -3.23
N LYS A 171 -14.78 9.75 -4.45
CA LYS A 171 -13.36 9.93 -4.68
C LYS A 171 -12.96 11.36 -4.31
N LEU A 172 -11.96 11.48 -3.45
CA LEU A 172 -11.37 12.77 -3.10
C LEU A 172 -10.28 13.16 -4.10
N LYS A 173 -9.99 14.47 -4.18
CA LYS A 173 -8.83 14.96 -4.93
C LYS A 173 -7.56 14.57 -4.20
N TRP A 174 -6.52 14.23 -4.95
CA TRP A 174 -5.21 13.96 -4.38
C TRP A 174 -4.69 15.19 -3.62
N LYS A 175 -4.05 14.98 -2.46
CA LYS A 175 -3.55 16.03 -1.54
C LYS A 175 -4.60 16.99 -0.99
N MET A 176 -5.89 16.65 -1.07
CA MET A 176 -6.92 17.38 -0.34
C MET A 176 -6.63 17.27 1.17
N PRO A 177 -6.64 18.38 1.94
CA PRO A 177 -6.49 18.32 3.38
C PRO A 177 -7.53 17.40 4.03
N TYR A 178 -7.13 16.66 5.06
CA TYR A 178 -7.95 15.63 5.69
C TYR A 178 -9.34 16.13 6.09
N MET A 179 -9.40 17.25 6.84
CA MET A 179 -10.66 17.81 7.32
C MET A 179 -11.54 18.35 6.19
N ASP A 180 -10.96 18.90 5.13
CA ASP A 180 -11.71 19.35 3.97
C ASP A 180 -12.35 18.18 3.23
N GLY A 181 -11.61 17.07 3.10
CA GLY A 181 -12.12 15.83 2.55
C GLY A 181 -13.30 15.26 3.35
N LEU A 182 -13.18 15.28 4.68
CA LEU A 182 -14.23 14.80 5.59
C LEU A 182 -15.47 15.70 5.48
N LYS A 183 -15.31 17.02 5.60
CA LYS A 183 -16.39 18.01 5.44
C LYS A 183 -17.10 17.85 4.10
N LYS A 184 -16.35 17.71 3.01
CA LYS A 184 -16.92 17.48 1.67
C LYS A 184 -17.76 16.21 1.60
N THR A 185 -17.27 15.13 2.19
CA THR A 185 -17.97 13.83 2.19
C THR A 185 -19.24 13.88 3.02
N ILE A 186 -19.19 14.44 4.22
CA ILE A 186 -20.34 14.58 5.12
C ILE A 186 -21.38 15.52 4.50
N THR A 187 -20.97 16.63 3.88
CA THR A 187 -21.87 17.55 3.17
C THR A 187 -22.59 16.84 2.03
N TYR A 188 -21.87 16.02 1.26
CA TYR A 188 -22.51 15.22 0.22
C TYR A 188 -23.49 14.20 0.80
N ALA A 189 -23.11 13.50 1.87
CA ALA A 189 -23.97 12.53 2.56
C ALA A 189 -25.28 13.19 3.02
N HIS A 190 -25.18 14.36 3.65
CA HIS A 190 -26.32 15.16 4.08
C HIS A 190 -27.22 15.54 2.89
N LYS A 191 -26.64 16.10 1.81
CA LYS A 191 -27.38 16.51 0.61
C LYS A 191 -28.10 15.35 -0.09
N THR A 192 -27.51 14.16 -0.06
CA THR A 192 -28.01 12.98 -0.78
C THR A 192 -28.77 11.99 0.11
N GLY A 193 -28.87 12.27 1.42
CA GLY A 193 -29.62 11.47 2.37
C GLY A 193 -28.97 10.13 2.74
N TYR A 194 -27.64 10.02 2.70
CA TYR A 194 -26.95 8.82 3.20
C TYR A 194 -26.88 8.84 4.72
N PRO A 195 -27.55 7.93 5.45
CA PRO A 195 -27.56 7.99 6.91
C PRO A 195 -26.24 7.57 7.54
N LEU A 196 -25.40 6.83 6.81
CA LEU A 196 -24.11 6.32 7.26
C LEU A 196 -23.00 6.79 6.34
N VAL A 197 -21.88 7.23 6.94
CA VAL A 197 -20.65 7.53 6.22
C VAL A 197 -19.51 6.71 6.81
N LEU A 198 -18.91 5.85 6.01
CA LEU A 198 -17.71 5.10 6.35
C LEU A 198 -16.48 5.82 5.78
N TRP A 199 -15.71 6.43 6.67
CA TRP A 199 -14.61 7.32 6.35
C TRP A 199 -13.25 6.64 6.53
N HIS A 200 -12.38 6.73 5.53
CA HIS A 200 -11.00 6.25 5.61
C HIS A 200 -10.14 7.29 6.33
N LYS A 201 -9.76 7.01 7.58
CA LYS A 201 -8.86 7.87 8.34
C LYS A 201 -7.41 7.55 7.98
N MET A 202 -6.83 8.40 7.12
CA MET A 202 -5.48 8.26 6.59
C MET A 202 -4.39 8.87 7.49
N GLU A 203 -4.77 9.70 8.47
CA GLU A 203 -3.86 10.47 9.31
C GLU A 203 -4.21 10.32 10.81
N GLY A 204 -3.23 10.49 11.71
CA GLY A 204 -3.51 10.76 13.14
C GLY A 204 -3.94 9.58 14.03
N GLY A 205 -3.71 8.31 13.63
CA GLY A 205 -3.99 7.15 14.48
C GLY A 205 -5.48 6.96 14.83
N PRO A 206 -5.85 6.19 15.88
CA PRO A 206 -7.25 5.90 16.19
C PRO A 206 -8.02 7.02 16.87
N THR A 207 -7.32 7.95 17.54
CA THR A 207 -7.93 8.98 18.38
C THR A 207 -8.53 10.08 17.52
N LEU A 208 -9.81 10.39 17.71
CA LEU A 208 -10.50 11.47 17.01
C LEU A 208 -10.42 12.79 17.80
N THR A 209 -10.20 13.90 17.10
CA THR A 209 -10.41 15.25 17.64
C THR A 209 -11.89 15.49 17.93
N ASP A 210 -12.21 16.51 18.71
CA ASP A 210 -13.60 16.83 19.03
C ASP A 210 -14.40 17.26 17.80
N GLU A 211 -13.76 17.97 16.86
CA GLU A 211 -14.37 18.30 15.56
C GLU A 211 -14.63 17.03 14.72
N GLU A 212 -13.74 16.03 14.78
CA GLU A 212 -13.94 14.76 14.09
C GLU A 212 -15.03 13.90 14.72
N LYS A 213 -15.34 14.04 16.01
CA LYS A 213 -16.38 13.23 16.69
C LYS A 213 -17.79 13.65 16.28
N SER A 214 -17.98 14.93 15.94
CA SER A 214 -19.27 15.50 15.57
C SER A 214 -19.11 16.56 14.49
N ILE A 215 -19.60 16.27 13.29
CA ILE A 215 -19.45 17.13 12.13
C ILE A 215 -20.76 17.23 11.35
N LEU A 216 -21.27 18.45 11.18
CA LEU A 216 -22.45 18.75 10.35
C LEU A 216 -23.66 17.82 10.62
N GLY A 217 -23.98 17.56 11.89
CA GLY A 217 -25.10 16.71 12.30
C GLY A 217 -24.86 15.20 12.17
N TYR A 218 -23.62 14.78 11.89
CA TYR A 218 -23.16 13.39 11.97
C TYR A 218 -22.31 13.19 13.20
N GLN A 219 -22.53 12.08 13.90
CA GLN A 219 -21.74 11.67 15.05
C GLN A 219 -20.99 10.37 14.76
N THR A 220 -19.80 10.25 15.33
CA THR A 220 -19.05 8.99 15.30
C THR A 220 -19.79 7.93 16.12
N VAL A 221 -20.11 6.82 15.48
CA VAL A 221 -20.73 5.64 16.12
C VAL A 221 -19.69 4.60 16.48
N LYS A 222 -18.73 4.37 15.57
CA LYS A 222 -17.71 3.34 15.75
C LYS A 222 -16.43 3.73 15.04
N VAL A 223 -15.30 3.45 15.68
CA VAL A 223 -13.98 3.47 15.05
C VAL A 223 -13.51 2.03 14.96
N PHE A 224 -13.25 1.58 13.74
CA PHE A 224 -12.62 0.30 13.46
C PHE A 224 -11.15 0.58 13.24
N THR A 225 -10.30 0.01 14.06
CA THR A 225 -8.85 0.29 14.04
C THR A 225 -8.09 -1.02 13.89
N ASN A 226 -7.06 -1.00 13.07
CA ASN A 226 -5.97 -1.96 13.16
C ASN A 226 -4.67 -1.24 13.51
N ARG A 227 -3.56 -1.97 13.50
CA ARG A 227 -2.24 -1.43 13.85
C ARG A 227 -1.81 -0.20 13.04
N TYR A 228 -2.34 -0.01 11.83
CA TYR A 228 -1.85 1.01 10.89
C TYR A 228 -2.87 2.09 10.57
N LEU A 229 -4.16 1.76 10.55
CA LEU A 229 -5.21 2.60 9.98
C LEU A 229 -6.54 2.42 10.70
N SER A 230 -7.44 3.37 10.47
CA SER A 230 -8.79 3.34 11.02
C SER A 230 -9.87 3.66 9.99
N LEU A 231 -11.00 2.96 10.08
CA LEU A 231 -12.26 3.36 9.47
C LEU A 231 -13.15 4.00 10.54
N VAL A 232 -13.71 5.15 10.24
CA VAL A 232 -14.64 5.85 11.14
C VAL A 232 -16.03 5.76 10.56
N LEU A 233 -16.96 5.20 11.32
CA LEU A 233 -18.37 5.17 10.96
C LEU A 233 -19.08 6.35 11.61
N TYR A 234 -19.59 7.22 10.76
CA TYR A 234 -20.45 8.34 11.12
C TYR A 234 -21.91 7.97 10.85
N GLN A 235 -22.81 8.46 11.71
CA GLN A 235 -24.25 8.35 11.53
C GLN A 235 -24.90 9.72 11.72
N THR A 236 -25.86 10.04 10.87
CA THR A 236 -26.67 11.25 11.03
C THR A 236 -27.58 11.15 12.26
N GLN A 237 -27.72 12.25 13.00
CA GLN A 237 -28.67 12.34 14.13
C GLN A 237 -30.13 12.36 13.67
N SER A 238 -30.38 12.94 12.49
CA SER A 238 -31.70 12.92 11.87
C SER A 238 -31.93 11.54 11.26
N LEU A 239 -32.56 10.63 12.01
CA LEU A 239 -32.91 9.30 11.51
C LEU A 239 -33.55 9.44 10.12
N PRO A 240 -33.12 8.66 9.12
CA PRO A 240 -33.83 8.64 7.85
C PRO A 240 -35.28 8.26 8.18
N ARG A 241 -36.24 9.09 7.77
CA ARG A 241 -37.65 8.69 7.74
C ARG A 241 -37.64 7.37 6.99
N GLN A 242 -37.78 6.24 7.69
CA GLN A 242 -37.98 4.97 7.04
C GLN A 242 -39.20 5.23 6.17
N SER A 243 -39.01 5.22 4.85
CA SER A 243 -40.12 5.24 3.93
C SER A 243 -40.92 4.00 4.28
N ALA A 244 -41.96 4.19 5.10
CA ALA A 244 -42.87 3.16 5.54
C ALA A 244 -43.21 2.38 4.29
N GLY A 245 -42.78 1.11 4.26
CA GLY A 245 -43.04 0.24 3.14
C GLY A 245 -44.54 0.32 2.87
N LYS A 246 -44.92 0.87 1.71
CA LYS A 246 -46.23 0.61 1.16
C LYS A 246 -46.31 -0.90 1.01
N ALA A 247 -46.87 -1.55 2.01
CA ALA A 247 -47.39 -2.89 1.88
C ALA A 247 -48.45 -2.81 0.79
N LYS A 248 -48.05 -3.08 -0.46
CA LYS A 248 -48.99 -3.49 -1.49
C LYS A 248 -49.51 -4.85 -1.03
N LYS A 249 -50.73 -4.85 -0.49
CA LYS A 249 -51.60 -6.02 -0.50
C LYS A 249 -51.93 -6.37 -1.94
#